data_AF-A0A1F5BXC3-F1
#
_entry.id   AF-A0A1F5BXC3-F1
#
_cell.length_a   1.000
_cell.length_b   1.000
_cell.length_c   1.000
_cell.angle_alpha   90.00
_cell.angle_beta   90.00
_cell.angle_gamma   90.00
#
_symmetry.space_group_name_H-M   'P 1'
#
loop_
_entity.id
_entity.type
_entity.pdbx_description
1 polymer ?
#
loop_
_entity_poly.entity_id
_entity_poly.type
_entity_poly.pdbx_seq_one_letter_code
_entity_poly.pdbx_strand_id
1 'polypeptide(L)'
;MDLKLTQREVAEKLSVDKTTIQFWENNRAKPSLSLIPKIIGFLGYNPFETLSNSLREQIKAFRQVHGLSQKRLAKLLRIDPTTVGSWERGENRPTKRNLDNLLSFLSSHPSSSTRPEE
;
A
#
# COMPACT_ATOMS: atom_id res chain seq x y z
N MET A 1 -0.55 9.90 22.28
CA MET A 1 -0.63 11.27 21.72
C MET A 1 -1.77 11.28 20.73
N ASP A 2 -2.97 11.56 21.21
CA ASP A 2 -4.16 11.70 20.38
C ASP A 2 -4.03 12.98 19.56
N LEU A 3 -3.88 12.84 18.25
CA LEU A 3 -4.11 13.94 17.33
C LEU A 3 -5.52 14.44 17.65
N LYS A 4 -5.65 15.64 18.24
CA LYS A 4 -6.93 16.28 18.62
C LYS A 4 -7.81 16.66 17.40
N LEU A 5 -7.70 15.90 16.31
CA LEU A 5 -8.42 16.09 15.08
C LEU A 5 -9.77 15.39 15.19
N THR A 6 -10.81 16.12 14.87
CA THR A 6 -12.16 15.57 14.73
C THR A 6 -12.24 14.70 13.49
N GLN A 7 -13.15 13.70 13.49
CA GLN A 7 -13.46 12.89 12.30
C GLN A 7 -13.74 13.75 11.06
N ARG A 8 -14.30 14.95 11.25
CA ARG A 8 -14.63 15.90 10.18
C ARG A 8 -13.37 16.51 9.55
N GLU A 9 -12.39 16.87 10.37
CA GLU A 9 -11.10 17.40 9.88
C GLU A 9 -10.27 16.33 9.16
N VAL A 10 -10.31 15.09 9.65
CA VAL A 10 -9.67 13.94 8.98
C VAL A 10 -10.35 13.68 7.62
N ALA A 11 -11.68 13.71 7.59
CA ALA A 11 -12.46 13.55 6.37
C ALA A 11 -12.14 14.64 5.32
N GLU A 12 -12.07 15.91 5.73
CA GLU A 12 -11.67 17.02 4.85
C GLU A 12 -10.26 16.84 4.30
N LYS A 13 -9.28 16.52 5.15
CA LYS A 13 -7.88 16.30 4.74
C LYS A 13 -7.71 15.13 3.77
N LEU A 14 -8.49 14.06 3.94
CA LEU A 14 -8.46 12.89 3.05
C LEU A 14 -9.40 13.03 1.85
N SER A 15 -10.20 14.10 1.79
CA SER A 15 -11.28 14.32 0.82
C SER A 15 -12.26 13.14 0.74
N VAL A 16 -12.68 12.65 1.90
CA VAL A 16 -13.73 11.63 2.05
C VAL A 16 -14.86 12.13 2.92
N ASP A 17 -15.96 11.39 2.95
CA ASP A 17 -17.08 11.73 3.83
C ASP A 17 -16.77 11.35 5.29
N LYS A 18 -17.29 12.11 6.25
CA LYS A 18 -17.15 11.80 7.69
C LYS A 18 -17.65 10.39 8.02
N THR A 19 -18.74 9.95 7.40
CA THR A 19 -19.28 8.59 7.59
C THR A 19 -18.30 7.52 7.13
N THR A 20 -17.46 7.82 6.13
CA THR A 20 -16.40 6.90 5.69
C THR A 20 -15.35 6.71 6.77
N ILE A 21 -14.93 7.80 7.44
CA ILE A 21 -14.01 7.73 8.59
C ILE A 21 -14.64 6.94 9.74
N GLN A 22 -15.91 7.24 10.07
CA GLN A 22 -16.65 6.50 11.09
C GLN A 22 -16.74 4.99 10.78
N PHE A 23 -16.94 4.62 9.50
CA PHE A 23 -16.95 3.21 9.11
C PHE A 23 -15.58 2.55 9.23
N TRP A 24 -14.48 3.27 8.99
CA TRP A 24 -13.14 2.71 9.21
C TRP A 24 -12.86 2.52 10.69
N GLU A 25 -13.17 3.51 11.54
CA GLU A 25 -12.99 3.42 12.99
C GLU A 25 -13.79 2.26 13.60
N ASN A 26 -14.99 2.01 13.09
CA ASN A 26 -15.84 0.90 13.53
C ASN A 26 -15.54 -0.43 12.83
N ASN A 27 -14.45 -0.55 12.06
CA ASN A 27 -14.10 -1.74 11.27
C ASN A 27 -15.20 -2.21 10.29
N ARG A 28 -16.14 -1.33 9.93
CA ARG A 28 -17.23 -1.60 8.99
C ARG A 28 -16.78 -1.52 7.54
N ALA A 29 -15.76 -0.72 7.25
CA ALA A 29 -15.17 -0.58 5.92
C ALA A 29 -13.64 -0.49 6.00
N LYS A 30 -12.97 -0.90 4.93
CA LYS A 30 -11.53 -0.69 4.74
C LYS A 30 -11.31 0.43 3.72
N PRO A 31 -10.30 1.29 3.89
CA PRO A 31 -9.96 2.30 2.90
C PRO A 31 -9.64 1.65 1.55
N SER A 32 -10.02 2.33 0.47
CA SER A 32 -9.67 1.88 -0.87
C SER A 32 -8.16 2.02 -1.10
N LEU A 33 -7.59 1.17 -1.96
CA LEU A 33 -6.15 1.19 -2.24
C LEU A 33 -5.67 2.57 -2.71
N SER A 34 -6.43 3.24 -3.57
CA SER A 34 -6.10 4.59 -4.06
C SER A 34 -6.06 5.67 -2.98
N LEU A 35 -6.66 5.40 -1.82
CA LEU A 35 -6.70 6.31 -0.69
C LEU A 35 -5.58 6.04 0.33
N ILE A 36 -5.00 4.84 0.31
CA ILE A 36 -3.88 4.49 1.17
C ILE A 36 -2.70 5.47 1.05
N PRO A 37 -2.25 5.92 -0.14
CA PRO A 37 -1.18 6.91 -0.24
C PRO A 37 -1.54 8.23 0.47
N LYS A 38 -2.80 8.67 0.39
CA LYS A 38 -3.26 9.88 1.10
C LYS A 38 -3.25 9.69 2.61
N ILE A 39 -3.67 8.50 3.08
CA ILE A 39 -3.65 8.14 4.50
C ILE A 39 -2.21 8.09 5.01
N ILE A 40 -1.28 7.50 4.26
CA ILE A 40 0.15 7.45 4.62
C ILE A 40 0.73 8.87 4.68
N GLY A 41 0.46 9.70 3.67
CA GLY A 41 0.88 11.11 3.67
C GLY A 41 0.29 11.90 4.83
N PHE A 42 -0.94 11.60 5.24
CA PHE A 42 -1.58 12.20 6.41
C PHE A 42 -0.98 11.72 7.74
N LEU A 43 -0.71 10.42 7.87
CA LEU A 43 -0.12 9.83 9.09
C LEU A 43 1.36 10.20 9.25
N GLY A 44 2.06 10.49 8.16
CA GLY A 44 3.51 10.79 8.18
C GLY A 44 4.39 9.56 8.39
N TYR A 45 3.81 8.36 8.41
CA TYR A 45 4.52 7.09 8.46
C TYR A 45 3.75 6.01 7.68
N ASN A 46 4.46 4.97 7.25
CA ASN A 46 3.89 3.84 6.52
C ASN A 46 3.48 2.71 7.48
N PRO A 47 2.17 2.46 7.71
CA PRO A 47 1.72 1.41 8.61
C PRO A 47 1.93 -0.01 8.05
N PHE A 48 2.33 -0.13 6.77
CA PHE A 48 2.54 -1.41 6.10
C PHE A 48 4.03 -1.81 6.01
N GLU A 49 4.94 -0.93 6.44
CA GLU A 49 6.40 -1.12 6.33
C GLU A 49 6.93 -2.25 7.22
N THR A 50 6.25 -2.50 8.34
CA THR A 50 6.59 -3.54 9.32
C THR A 50 6.05 -4.92 8.97
N LEU A 51 5.32 -5.06 7.86
CA LEU A 51 4.70 -6.33 7.45
C LEU A 51 5.73 -7.24 6.73
N SER A 52 6.62 -7.83 7.51
CA SER A 52 7.36 -9.08 7.21
C SER A 52 8.45 -9.08 6.11
N ASN A 53 9.46 -9.95 6.30
CA ASN A 53 10.56 -10.20 5.36
C ASN A 53 10.16 -11.05 4.13
N SER A 54 8.89 -11.46 4.01
CA SER A 54 8.45 -12.33 2.91
C SER A 54 8.11 -11.53 1.66
N LEU A 55 8.57 -12.00 0.49
CA LEU A 55 8.33 -11.34 -0.79
C LEU A 55 6.84 -11.07 -1.08
N ARG A 56 5.94 -11.98 -0.67
CA ARG A 56 4.48 -11.80 -0.82
C ARG A 56 3.96 -10.57 -0.07
N GLU A 57 4.46 -10.34 1.14
CA GLU A 57 4.06 -9.19 1.95
C GLU A 57 4.71 -7.92 1.42
N GLN A 58 5.96 -7.97 0.95
CA GLN A 58 6.61 -6.82 0.29
C GLN A 58 5.84 -6.35 -0.95
N ILE A 59 5.41 -7.27 -1.82
CA ILE A 59 4.59 -6.93 -3.00
C ILE A 59 3.28 -6.26 -2.56
N LYS A 60 2.61 -6.83 -1.56
CA LYS A 60 1.33 -6.34 -1.06
C LYS A 60 1.46 -4.97 -0.39
N ALA A 61 2.47 -4.80 0.46
CA ALA A 61 2.77 -3.54 1.14
C ALA A 61 3.11 -2.45 0.12
N PHE A 62 4.01 -2.74 -0.84
CA PHE A 62 4.32 -1.82 -1.93
C PHE A 62 3.06 -1.39 -2.68
N ARG A 63 2.20 -2.34 -3.04
CA ARG A 63 0.94 -2.02 -3.72
C ARG A 63 0.02 -1.15 -2.90
N GLN A 64 -0.07 -1.37 -1.59
CA GLN A 64 -0.88 -0.55 -0.71
C GLN A 64 -0.31 0.86 -0.63
N VAL A 65 1.00 0.99 -0.38
CA VAL A 65 1.69 2.29 -0.30
C VAL A 65 1.50 3.13 -1.56
N HIS A 66 1.60 2.49 -2.73
CA HIS A 66 1.44 3.16 -4.02
C HIS A 66 -0.01 3.18 -4.54
N GLY A 67 -0.97 2.67 -3.77
CA GLY A 67 -2.38 2.59 -4.13
C GLY A 67 -2.68 1.81 -5.40
N LEU A 68 -1.87 0.80 -5.70
CA LEU A 68 -1.92 -0.02 -6.90
C LEU A 68 -2.79 -1.27 -6.72
N SER A 69 -3.65 -1.56 -7.69
CA SER A 69 -4.34 -2.85 -7.81
C SER A 69 -3.42 -3.95 -8.37
N GLN A 70 -3.79 -5.23 -8.22
CA GLN A 70 -3.05 -6.38 -8.79
C GLN A 70 -2.83 -6.17 -10.29
N LYS A 71 -3.90 -5.79 -10.98
CA LYS A 71 -3.91 -5.50 -12.41
C LYS A 71 -2.99 -4.35 -12.79
N ARG A 72 -2.93 -3.28 -11.97
CA ARG A 72 -2.08 -2.13 -12.25
C ARG A 72 -0.60 -2.47 -12.06
N LEU A 73 -0.25 -3.17 -10.97
CA LEU A 73 1.12 -3.64 -10.75
C LEU A 73 1.56 -4.59 -11.87
N ALA A 74 0.72 -5.54 -12.25
CA ALA A 74 1.02 -6.48 -13.32
C ALA A 74 1.31 -5.76 -14.66
N LYS A 75 0.52 -4.72 -14.97
CA LYS A 75 0.76 -3.87 -16.15
C LYS A 75 2.10 -3.13 -16.08
N LEU A 76 2.50 -2.63 -14.91
CA LEU A 76 3.79 -1.97 -14.70
C LEU A 76 4.96 -2.95 -14.87
N LEU A 77 4.82 -4.16 -14.34
CA LEU A 77 5.81 -5.24 -14.44
C LEU A 77 5.78 -5.97 -15.79
N ARG A 78 4.81 -5.66 -16.67
CA ARG A 78 4.55 -6.35 -17.95
C ARG A 78 4.35 -7.86 -17.81
N ILE A 79 3.61 -8.27 -16.76
CA ILE A 79 3.24 -9.67 -16.48
C ILE A 79 1.71 -9.82 -16.42
N ASP A 80 1.23 -11.05 -16.33
CA ASP A 80 -0.19 -11.32 -16.19
C ASP A 80 -0.71 -10.98 -14.77
N PRO A 81 -1.88 -10.31 -14.63
CA PRO A 81 -2.49 -10.01 -13.33
C PRO A 81 -2.68 -11.21 -12.41
N THR A 82 -2.99 -12.40 -12.95
CA THR A 82 -3.14 -13.63 -12.18
C THR A 82 -1.82 -14.06 -11.53
N THR A 83 -0.69 -13.75 -12.18
CA THR A 83 0.65 -14.05 -11.65
C THR A 83 0.90 -13.28 -10.35
N VAL A 84 0.56 -12.00 -10.31
CA VAL A 84 0.65 -11.17 -9.09
C VAL A 84 -0.25 -11.72 -7.99
N GLY A 85 -1.49 -12.09 -8.33
CA GLY A 85 -2.43 -12.68 -7.37
C GLY A 85 -1.95 -14.00 -6.79
N SER A 86 -1.34 -14.88 -7.60
CA SER A 86 -0.77 -16.14 -7.12
C SER A 86 0.50 -15.95 -6.30
N TRP A 87 1.32 -14.92 -6.56
CA TRP A 87 2.44 -14.56 -5.69
C TRP A 87 1.96 -14.09 -4.32
N GLU A 88 0.94 -13.24 -4.27
CA GLU A 88 0.38 -12.74 -3.00
C GLU A 88 -0.29 -13.85 -2.17
N ARG A 89 -0.91 -14.83 -2.84
CA ARG A 89 -1.50 -16.03 -2.21
C ARG A 89 -0.47 -17.09 -1.83
N GLY A 90 0.77 -16.98 -2.31
CA GLY A 90 1.81 -17.98 -2.09
C GLY A 90 1.64 -19.27 -2.90
N GLU A 91 0.77 -19.26 -3.92
CA GLU A 91 0.48 -20.42 -4.77
C GLU A 91 1.62 -20.68 -5.76
N ASN A 92 2.29 -19.64 -6.24
CA ASN A 92 3.41 -19.73 -7.16
C ASN A 92 4.57 -18.85 -6.71
N ARG A 93 5.80 -19.32 -6.94
CA ARG A 93 7.01 -18.52 -6.74
C ARG A 93 7.37 -17.78 -8.04
N PRO A 94 7.85 -16.53 -7.96
CA PRO A 94 8.35 -15.83 -9.14
C PRO A 94 9.54 -16.58 -9.74
N THR A 95 9.61 -16.62 -11.07
CA THR A 95 10.83 -17.03 -11.76
C THR A 95 11.94 -16.01 -11.50
N LYS A 96 13.21 -16.42 -11.66
CA LYS A 96 14.37 -15.53 -11.45
C LYS A 96 14.23 -14.21 -12.23
N ARG A 97 13.87 -14.28 -13.51
CA ARG A 97 13.62 -13.10 -14.36
C ARG A 97 12.54 -12.17 -13.80
N ASN A 98 11.43 -12.73 -13.33
CA ASN A 98 10.33 -11.94 -12.79
C ASN A 98 10.68 -11.34 -11.43
N LEU A 99 11.46 -12.07 -10.62
CA LEU A 99 11.99 -11.58 -9.37
C LEU A 99 12.96 -10.41 -9.60
N ASP A 100 13.90 -10.53 -10.54
CA ASP A 100 14.84 -9.46 -10.88
C ASP A 100 14.09 -8.21 -11.37
N ASN A 101 13.09 -8.37 -12.24
CA ASN A 101 12.27 -7.26 -12.72
C ASN A 101 11.48 -6.59 -11.59
N LEU A 102 10.90 -7.39 -10.68
CA LEU A 102 10.19 -6.91 -9.50
C LEU A 102 11.13 -6.15 -8.58
N LEU A 103 12.27 -6.73 -8.20
CA LEU A 103 13.24 -6.11 -7.30
C LEU A 103 13.79 -4.81 -7.90
N SER A 104 14.16 -4.82 -9.18
CA SER A 104 14.58 -3.62 -9.90
C SER A 104 13.49 -2.54 -9.88
N PHE A 105 12.23 -2.91 -10.09
CA PHE A 105 11.11 -1.99 -10.03
C PHE A 105 10.90 -1.40 -8.64
N LEU A 106 10.97 -2.23 -7.60
CA LEU A 106 10.86 -1.82 -6.19
C LEU A 106 12.00 -0.88 -5.79
N SER A 107 13.23 -1.19 -6.18
CA SER A 107 14.41 -0.34 -5.92
C SER A 107 14.36 0.99 -6.67
N SER A 108 13.75 1.01 -7.86
CA SER A 108 13.56 2.25 -8.65
C SER A 108 12.43 3.13 -8.12
N HIS A 109 11.51 2.58 -7.33
CA HIS A 109 10.37 3.30 -6.76
C HIS A 109 10.33 3.07 -5.26
N PRO A 110 11.36 3.49 -4.51
CA PRO A 110 11.34 3.32 -3.07
C PRO A 110 10.05 3.94 -2.53
N SER A 111 9.31 3.15 -1.75
CA SER A 111 8.21 3.61 -0.91
C SER A 111 8.81 4.54 0.15
N SER A 112 9.20 5.75 -0.25
CA SER A 112 9.92 6.67 0.63
C SER A 112 9.00 7.08 1.78
N SER A 113 9.18 6.39 2.90
CA SER A 113 9.19 7.00 4.21
C SER A 113 10.61 6.90 4.77
N THR A 114 11.61 7.29 3.97
CA THR A 114 12.91 7.67 4.54
C THR A 114 12.70 9.04 5.18
N ARG A 115 12.27 9.01 6.45
CA ARG A 115 12.46 10.12 7.37
C ARG A 115 13.95 10.50 7.28
N PRO A 116 14.32 11.72 6.86
CA PRO A 116 15.68 12.17 7.12
C PRO A 116 15.73 12.34 8.65
N GLU A 117 16.42 11.42 9.32
CA GLU A 117 17.03 11.78 10.59
C GLU A 117 18.26 12.61 10.23
N GLU A 118 18.08 13.94 10.23
CA GLU A 118 18.99 14.97 10.77
C GLU A 118 18.47 16.38 10.43
#